data_AF-A0A2I0SPT9-F1
#
_entry.id   AF-A0A2I0SPT9-F1
#
_cell.length_a   1.000
_cell.length_b   1.000
_cell.length_c   1.000
_cell.angle_alpha   90.00
_cell.angle_beta   90.00
_cell.angle_gamma   90.00
#
_symmetry.space_group_name_H-M   'P 1'
#
loop_
_entity.id
_entity.type
_entity.pdbx_description
1 polymer ?
#
loop_
_entity_poly.entity_id
_entity_poly.type
_entity_poly.pdbx_seq_one_letter_code
_entity_poly.pdbx_strand_id
1 'polypeptide(L)'
;MTPTAVPRTNDTTASVRCTQKYVVGSPASSNASPLASFQRFLAKVTQMTQLHTPKASRNQDTGRLSFMRSVSPSPAVVRRRGGRGEAVPPNGDGNSGHNTCTFSTVPVSKMIIQRSLLVASASLLTLSLAAPAFADTADENPSESPSASPSATPPANMSTLGGERLGRPGNQVNLGAGAPVLPAGITARSWIVADAESGDVLAAHNAHWRLPPASTLKMLFADTVLPKFPRSTTHKVAPSELAGIGEGSSVVGIKENATYTVHDLWLGVFLKSGNDAVHVLSAMNGGIAETVKDMQAHADDLQALDTNVVSPDGYDARGQVSSAYDLTLFARSGLQKKDFREYCSTVRATFPGTTAGGKKGAAGRASSEIRNTNRLLSGDSDITPYQGIAGVKNGNTTNAGATFTGVAERGGKVLLVTVMNPEKKEHNEVYKEAAQLLDWGFQSVGKVQPVGELVPPKGVDTTAQPGANASAGASPGTGTGSGTGTAHASTKPVAAASARGGSSGIGVALGLAGGFLVLLAAGVFLVNRRWPLPDLMRRRR
;
A
#
# COMPACT_ATOMS: atom_id res chain seq x y z
N MET A 1 -1.54 -40.70 63.90
CA MET A 1 -1.07 -39.33 64.23
C MET A 1 -1.57 -38.39 63.17
N THR A 2 -2.29 -37.34 63.55
CA THR A 2 -2.87 -36.33 62.65
C THR A 2 -2.32 -34.95 63.02
N PRO A 3 -1.69 -34.24 62.07
CA PRO A 3 -1.64 -32.78 62.02
C PRO A 3 -2.56 -32.29 60.87
N THR A 4 -3.60 -31.49 61.09
CA THR A 4 -3.64 -30.10 61.62
C THR A 4 -3.18 -29.08 60.57
N ALA A 5 -4.08 -28.14 60.27
CA ALA A 5 -3.90 -27.03 59.33
C ALA A 5 -3.87 -25.67 60.08
N VAL A 6 -4.24 -24.58 59.39
CA VAL A 6 -4.49 -23.21 59.92
C VAL A 6 -3.16 -22.42 60.17
N PRO A 7 -3.14 -21.06 60.17
CA PRO A 7 -3.21 -20.19 58.98
C PRO A 7 -2.06 -19.13 58.99
N ARG A 8 -2.18 -18.05 58.20
CA ARG A 8 -1.55 -16.75 58.53
C ARG A 8 -2.51 -15.57 58.34
N THR A 9 -2.57 -14.73 59.36
CA THR A 9 -3.27 -13.44 59.43
C THR A 9 -2.25 -12.29 59.41
N ASN A 10 -2.72 -11.08 59.11
CA ASN A 10 -1.94 -9.83 59.25
C ASN A 10 -1.93 -9.35 60.71
N ASP A 11 -0.90 -8.60 61.14
CA ASP A 11 -1.12 -7.45 62.05
C ASP A 11 0.06 -6.44 62.12
N THR A 12 -0.25 -5.19 61.74
CA THR A 12 -0.09 -3.88 62.42
C THR A 12 1.03 -3.63 63.48
N THR A 13 1.77 -2.48 63.37
CA THR A 13 1.78 -1.33 64.35
C THR A 13 3.11 -0.50 64.45
N ALA A 14 3.04 0.83 64.22
CA ALA A 14 3.85 1.97 64.77
C ALA A 14 5.42 2.03 64.63
N SER A 15 6.16 3.11 64.97
CA SER A 15 6.06 4.60 64.78
C SER A 15 7.32 5.30 65.39
N VAL A 16 7.52 6.62 65.14
CA VAL A 16 8.31 7.63 65.94
C VAL A 16 9.83 7.89 65.68
N ARG A 17 10.13 9.08 65.08
CA ARG A 17 11.27 10.07 65.29
C ARG A 17 12.75 9.56 65.18
N CYS A 18 13.85 10.37 65.12
CA CYS A 18 14.11 11.81 65.34
C CYS A 18 15.42 12.36 64.67
N THR A 19 15.38 13.60 64.14
CA THR A 19 16.43 14.68 64.05
C THR A 19 17.96 14.47 64.01
N GLN A 20 18.62 15.21 63.10
CA GLN A 20 19.89 16.00 63.27
C GLN A 20 20.15 16.86 62.00
N LYS A 21 20.89 17.99 61.95
CA LYS A 21 20.94 19.29 62.66
C LYS A 21 22.02 20.18 61.96
N TYR A 22 21.64 21.31 61.32
CA TYR A 22 22.44 22.54 60.97
C TYR A 22 23.75 22.40 60.13
N VAL A 23 24.36 23.41 59.46
CA VAL A 23 24.56 24.87 59.72
C VAL A 23 24.67 25.73 58.42
N VAL A 24 23.84 26.79 58.36
CA VAL A 24 24.05 28.24 58.00
C VAL A 24 24.93 28.72 56.80
N GLY A 25 24.36 29.63 55.98
CA GLY A 25 25.08 30.61 55.14
C GLY A 25 24.19 31.39 54.13
N SER A 26 23.94 32.70 54.35
CA SER A 26 23.14 33.64 53.50
C SER A 26 23.87 35.01 53.40
N PRO A 27 23.43 36.06 52.64
CA PRO A 27 22.27 36.23 51.73
C PRO A 27 22.75 36.46 50.25
N ALA A 28 22.09 37.09 49.25
CA ALA A 28 20.84 37.88 49.05
C ALA A 28 20.35 37.69 47.56
N SER A 29 19.36 38.38 46.96
CA SER A 29 18.43 39.44 47.38
C SER A 29 17.03 39.29 46.73
N SER A 30 15.99 39.53 47.53
CA SER A 30 14.68 40.16 47.23
C SER A 30 14.10 40.18 45.80
N ASN A 31 12.97 39.47 45.58
CA ASN A 31 11.62 40.06 45.44
C ASN A 31 10.54 38.98 45.13
N ALA A 32 9.29 39.18 45.60
CA ALA A 32 8.13 38.29 45.42
C ALA A 32 6.86 39.13 45.13
N SER A 33 5.63 38.66 44.88
CA SER A 33 4.82 37.47 45.23
C SER A 33 3.57 37.42 44.28
N PRO A 34 2.59 36.48 44.39
CA PRO A 34 2.56 35.07 44.78
C PRO A 34 1.76 34.15 43.78
N LEU A 35 1.67 32.84 44.07
CA LEU A 35 0.81 31.86 43.38
C LEU A 35 -0.52 31.60 44.10
N ALA A 36 -1.57 31.26 43.32
CA ALA A 36 -2.78 30.54 43.77
C ALA A 36 -3.42 29.80 42.56
N SER A 37 -4.03 28.62 42.67
CA SER A 37 -4.03 27.60 43.72
C SER A 37 -4.44 26.25 43.11
N PHE A 38 -3.62 25.20 43.28
CA PHE A 38 -3.79 23.91 42.57
C PHE A 38 -4.79 22.97 43.28
N GLN A 39 -5.94 23.50 43.73
CA GLN A 39 -6.79 22.83 44.73
C GLN A 39 -8.31 22.87 44.44
N ARG A 40 -8.73 22.99 43.16
CA ARG A 40 -10.16 23.00 42.77
C ARG A 40 -10.61 21.98 41.71
N PHE A 41 -9.77 21.03 41.31
CA PHE A 41 -10.12 20.09 40.21
C PHE A 41 -10.34 18.62 40.62
N LEU A 42 -9.99 18.21 41.84
CA LEU A 42 -10.00 16.79 42.26
C LEU A 42 -11.11 16.39 43.25
N ALA A 43 -12.20 17.15 43.34
CA ALA A 43 -13.24 16.95 44.35
C ALA A 43 -14.69 17.04 43.84
N LYS A 44 -14.97 16.75 42.55
CA LYS A 44 -16.35 16.92 42.01
C LYS A 44 -16.87 15.89 40.99
N VAL A 45 -16.23 14.71 40.81
CA VAL A 45 -16.75 13.66 39.90
C VAL A 45 -16.60 12.24 40.48
N THR A 46 -16.87 12.05 41.77
CA THR A 46 -16.87 10.72 42.41
C THR A 46 -18.08 10.45 43.33
N GLN A 47 -19.17 11.21 43.15
CA GLN A 47 -20.47 10.95 43.78
C GLN A 47 -21.62 11.28 42.81
N MET A 48 -21.83 10.42 41.81
CA MET A 48 -23.13 10.27 41.14
C MET A 48 -23.18 8.95 40.34
N THR A 49 -23.30 7.85 41.07
CA THR A 49 -23.70 6.53 40.56
C THR A 49 -24.99 6.10 41.26
N GLN A 50 -25.71 5.15 40.65
CA GLN A 50 -27.04 4.62 41.02
C GLN A 50 -28.25 5.41 40.46
N LEU A 51 -28.69 5.05 39.25
CA LEU A 51 -30.01 4.40 39.02
C LEU A 51 -30.22 4.05 37.52
N HIS A 52 -30.96 2.96 37.29
CA HIS A 52 -31.47 2.43 36.00
C HIS A 52 -30.51 1.66 35.06
N THR A 53 -30.37 0.37 35.35
CA THR A 53 -30.29 -0.71 34.35
C THR A 53 -31.63 -0.88 33.61
N PRO A 54 -31.66 -1.42 32.38
CA PRO A 54 -32.29 -2.75 32.23
C PRO A 54 -31.53 -3.72 31.31
N LYS A 55 -31.91 -5.02 31.39
CA LYS A 55 -31.35 -6.15 30.63
C LYS A 55 -32.21 -6.54 29.40
N ALA A 56 -31.60 -7.33 28.50
CA ALA A 56 -32.20 -8.11 27.41
C ALA A 56 -32.72 -7.26 26.21
N SER A 57 -32.85 -7.78 24.98
CA SER A 57 -32.81 -9.18 24.51
C SER A 57 -32.20 -9.32 23.10
N ARG A 58 -31.61 -10.49 22.86
CA ARG A 58 -31.52 -11.24 21.58
C ARG A 58 -32.60 -10.86 20.54
N ASN A 59 -32.18 -10.49 19.33
CA ASN A 59 -32.73 -11.06 18.08
C ASN A 59 -31.80 -10.87 16.87
N GLN A 60 -31.51 -11.97 16.16
CA GLN A 60 -31.31 -11.98 14.72
C GLN A 60 -32.70 -12.20 14.11
N ASP A 61 -33.10 -11.42 13.09
CA ASP A 61 -33.62 -11.98 11.83
C ASP A 61 -34.13 -10.93 10.82
N THR A 62 -33.78 -11.19 9.56
CA THR A 62 -34.40 -10.78 8.28
C THR A 62 -35.31 -9.53 8.22
N GLY A 63 -34.75 -8.43 7.69
CA GLY A 63 -35.49 -7.34 7.03
C GLY A 63 -35.57 -7.54 5.51
N ARG A 64 -36.52 -8.35 5.04
CA ARG A 64 -36.76 -8.62 3.60
C ARG A 64 -37.67 -7.55 2.99
N LEU A 65 -37.12 -6.59 2.23
CA LEU A 65 -37.94 -5.70 1.39
C LEU A 65 -38.02 -6.22 -0.04
N SER A 66 -39.22 -6.63 -0.40
CA SER A 66 -39.55 -7.27 -1.68
C SER A 66 -40.03 -6.21 -2.67
N PHE A 67 -39.47 -6.19 -3.87
CA PHE A 67 -40.21 -5.77 -5.06
C PHE A 67 -40.37 -6.99 -5.96
N MET A 68 -41.57 -7.60 -5.92
CA MET A 68 -41.93 -8.65 -6.85
C MET A 68 -42.29 -8.04 -8.21
N ARG A 69 -41.76 -8.63 -9.28
CA ARG A 69 -42.64 -9.09 -10.36
C ARG A 69 -42.26 -10.54 -10.68
N SER A 70 -43.20 -11.44 -10.40
CA SER A 70 -43.02 -12.87 -10.63
C SER A 70 -43.41 -13.23 -12.07
N VAL A 71 -42.57 -13.99 -12.76
CA VAL A 71 -43.01 -14.84 -13.88
C VAL A 71 -42.17 -16.12 -13.90
N SER A 72 -42.76 -17.20 -13.40
CA SER A 72 -42.32 -18.58 -13.64
C SER A 72 -43.55 -19.47 -13.75
N PRO A 73 -43.67 -20.29 -14.81
CA PRO A 73 -44.46 -21.52 -14.76
C PRO A 73 -43.59 -22.65 -14.19
N SER A 74 -44.15 -23.43 -13.26
CA SER A 74 -43.54 -24.65 -12.74
C SER A 74 -44.06 -25.89 -13.54
N PRO A 75 -43.95 -27.15 -13.08
CA PRO A 75 -43.04 -28.09 -13.73
C PRO A 75 -43.73 -29.32 -14.35
N ALA A 76 -43.02 -30.03 -15.23
CA ALA A 76 -43.45 -31.34 -15.73
C ALA A 76 -42.86 -32.47 -14.86
N VAL A 77 -43.74 -33.22 -14.19
CA VAL A 77 -43.41 -34.48 -13.51
C VAL A 77 -43.62 -35.65 -14.47
N VAL A 78 -42.66 -36.58 -14.57
CA VAL A 78 -42.92 -37.93 -15.08
C VAL A 78 -42.41 -38.98 -14.09
N ARG A 79 -43.35 -39.79 -13.59
CA ARG A 79 -43.08 -41.06 -12.87
C ARG A 79 -43.19 -42.22 -13.85
N ARG A 80 -42.29 -43.21 -13.74
CA ARG A 80 -42.54 -44.69 -13.80
C ARG A 80 -41.19 -45.44 -13.78
N ARG A 81 -41.06 -46.73 -13.41
CA ARG A 81 -41.74 -47.62 -12.44
C ARG A 81 -41.08 -49.02 -12.48
N GLY A 82 -40.67 -49.57 -11.34
CA GLY A 82 -40.40 -51.00 -11.12
C GLY A 82 -38.98 -51.50 -11.48
N GLY A 83 -38.44 -52.56 -10.85
CA GLY A 83 -38.93 -53.26 -9.66
C GLY A 83 -38.17 -54.57 -9.29
N ARG A 84 -38.04 -54.82 -7.97
CA ARG A 84 -37.89 -56.09 -7.19
C ARG A 84 -37.02 -57.30 -7.65
N GLY A 85 -36.42 -57.95 -6.63
CA GLY A 85 -35.87 -59.32 -6.62
C GLY A 85 -34.42 -59.33 -6.10
N GLU A 86 -34.05 -59.51 -4.83
CA GLU A 86 -34.41 -60.49 -3.77
C GLU A 86 -33.57 -61.80 -3.79
N ALA A 87 -33.24 -62.32 -2.60
CA ALA A 87 -32.55 -63.58 -2.25
C ALA A 87 -31.01 -63.61 -2.03
N VAL A 88 -30.65 -64.38 -0.98
CA VAL A 88 -29.43 -64.50 -0.14
C VAL A 88 -29.65 -65.81 0.68
N PRO A 89 -28.69 -66.56 1.29
CA PRO A 89 -27.26 -66.92 1.04
C PRO A 89 -27.12 -68.49 1.01
N PRO A 90 -26.30 -69.21 1.84
CA PRO A 90 -24.87 -69.13 2.23
C PRO A 90 -24.05 -70.43 1.98
N ASN A 91 -22.73 -70.38 2.24
CA ASN A 91 -21.86 -71.36 2.95
C ASN A 91 -20.39 -71.18 2.47
N GLY A 92 -19.35 -71.31 3.30
CA GLY A 92 -19.28 -71.53 4.75
C GLY A 92 -17.81 -71.40 5.24
N ASP A 93 -17.63 -71.36 6.56
CA ASP A 93 -16.43 -71.69 7.38
C ASP A 93 -15.05 -71.10 6.99
N GLY A 94 -14.21 -70.55 7.89
CA GLY A 94 -14.27 -70.45 9.34
C GLY A 94 -13.12 -71.21 10.03
N ASN A 95 -12.07 -70.52 10.50
CA ASN A 95 -11.51 -70.73 11.84
C ASN A 95 -10.61 -69.57 12.31
N SER A 96 -10.40 -69.54 13.62
CA SER A 96 -9.74 -68.55 14.46
C SER A 96 -8.21 -68.68 14.58
N GLY A 97 -7.54 -67.62 15.04
CA GLY A 97 -6.13 -67.61 15.41
C GLY A 97 -5.76 -66.33 16.19
N HIS A 98 -5.26 -66.48 17.42
CA HIS A 98 -5.04 -65.40 18.40
C HIS A 98 -3.62 -64.79 18.35
N ASN A 99 -3.51 -63.53 18.81
CA ASN A 99 -2.32 -62.91 19.46
C ASN A 99 -1.06 -62.72 18.57
N THR A 100 -0.11 -61.80 18.82
CA THR A 100 0.05 -60.70 19.79
C THR A 100 1.03 -59.65 19.23
N CYS A 101 1.04 -58.43 19.79
CA CYS A 101 1.97 -57.36 19.43
C CYS A 101 3.43 -57.67 19.81
N THR A 102 4.39 -57.19 19.01
CA THR A 102 5.79 -56.99 19.44
C THR A 102 6.31 -55.63 18.98
N PHE A 103 6.95 -54.90 19.92
CA PHE A 103 7.68 -53.67 19.64
C PHE A 103 9.04 -54.00 19.02
N SER A 104 9.53 -53.15 18.11
CA SER A 104 10.95 -53.11 17.73
C SER A 104 11.60 -51.86 18.33
N THR A 105 12.64 -52.08 19.13
CA THR A 105 13.50 -51.05 19.71
C THR A 105 14.55 -50.58 18.70
N VAL A 106 14.97 -49.32 18.79
CA VAL A 106 16.09 -48.76 18.04
C VAL A 106 17.17 -48.34 19.04
N PRO A 107 18.44 -48.76 18.90
CA PRO A 107 19.48 -48.44 19.87
C PRO A 107 20.03 -47.00 19.69
N VAL A 108 20.34 -46.39 20.83
CA VAL A 108 21.16 -45.17 20.93
C VAL A 108 22.62 -45.59 21.13
N SER A 109 23.58 -44.83 20.59
CA SER A 109 24.99 -44.92 20.99
C SER A 109 25.63 -43.53 20.99
N LYS A 110 26.45 -43.25 22.01
CA LYS A 110 27.05 -41.93 22.31
C LYS A 110 28.49 -41.79 21.81
N MET A 111 28.93 -40.52 21.80
CA MET A 111 30.29 -40.01 21.56
C MET A 111 31.40 -40.70 22.36
N ILE A 112 32.66 -40.56 21.90
CA ILE A 112 33.87 -40.11 22.65
C ILE A 112 35.05 -39.98 21.64
N ILE A 113 35.48 -38.76 21.29
CA ILE A 113 36.70 -38.04 21.75
C ILE A 113 38.05 -38.66 21.33
N GLN A 114 38.84 -37.91 20.54
CA GLN A 114 40.25 -37.63 20.88
C GLN A 114 40.76 -36.32 20.23
N ARG A 115 41.61 -35.59 20.96
CA ARG A 115 42.30 -34.33 20.57
C ARG A 115 43.81 -34.53 20.70
N SER A 116 44.62 -33.87 19.86
CA SER A 116 45.97 -33.28 20.10
C SER A 116 46.53 -32.73 18.76
N LEU A 117 46.93 -31.45 18.59
CA LEU A 117 48.18 -30.76 19.06
C LEU A 117 49.43 -31.31 18.30
N LEU A 118 50.39 -30.56 17.71
CA LEU A 118 50.86 -29.13 17.68
C LEU A 118 51.71 -28.90 16.38
N VAL A 119 51.59 -27.79 15.62
CA VAL A 119 52.42 -26.53 15.56
C VAL A 119 53.76 -26.54 14.77
N ALA A 120 54.03 -25.40 14.08
CA ALA A 120 55.24 -24.95 13.36
C ALA A 120 55.49 -25.57 11.95
N SER A 121 56.05 -24.87 10.93
CA SER A 121 56.97 -23.71 10.94
C SER A 121 56.78 -22.74 9.74
N ALA A 122 57.40 -21.55 9.83
CA ALA A 122 57.63 -20.60 8.71
C ALA A 122 58.83 -21.07 7.83
N SER A 123 59.30 -20.44 6.74
CA SER A 123 59.12 -19.10 6.15
C SER A 123 59.73 -19.04 4.72
N LEU A 124 59.50 -17.94 3.98
CA LEU A 124 60.32 -17.37 2.89
C LEU A 124 60.51 -18.14 1.56
N LEU A 125 60.01 -17.54 0.47
CA LEU A 125 60.88 -17.14 -0.65
C LEU A 125 60.23 -16.03 -1.50
N THR A 126 60.97 -14.95 -1.71
CA THR A 126 60.64 -13.85 -2.61
C THR A 126 61.44 -13.97 -3.90
N LEU A 127 60.84 -13.65 -5.05
CA LEU A 127 61.59 -13.00 -6.13
C LEU A 127 60.66 -12.22 -7.06
N SER A 128 60.96 -10.93 -7.22
CA SER A 128 60.25 -10.03 -8.13
C SER A 128 60.89 -10.08 -9.52
N LEU A 129 60.09 -9.89 -10.57
CA LEU A 129 60.56 -9.34 -11.84
C LEU A 129 59.60 -8.23 -12.28
N ALA A 130 60.15 -7.03 -12.45
CA ALA A 130 59.43 -5.85 -12.89
C ALA A 130 59.76 -5.52 -14.35
N ALA A 131 58.76 -5.12 -15.12
CA ALA A 131 58.91 -4.35 -16.35
C ALA A 131 57.69 -3.41 -16.48
N PRO A 132 57.82 -2.23 -17.12
CA PRO A 132 57.03 -1.07 -16.71
C PRO A 132 55.87 -0.66 -17.63
N ALA A 133 54.95 0.10 -17.02
CA ALA A 133 54.18 1.22 -17.58
C ALA A 133 53.56 1.10 -18.99
N PHE A 134 52.23 1.22 -19.05
CA PHE A 134 51.63 2.54 -19.34
C PHE A 134 50.42 2.76 -18.43
N ALA A 135 50.19 4.02 -18.05
CA ALA A 135 49.10 4.41 -17.17
C ALA A 135 47.84 4.76 -17.96
N ASP A 136 46.68 4.43 -17.42
CA ASP A 136 45.53 5.33 -17.51
C ASP A 136 44.77 5.32 -16.18
N THR A 137 44.19 6.46 -15.79
CA THR A 137 43.88 6.76 -14.39
C THR A 137 42.42 6.49 -14.01
N ALA A 138 42.21 5.63 -13.02
CA ALA A 138 41.01 5.63 -12.19
C ALA A 138 41.36 5.13 -10.77
N ASP A 139 41.38 6.02 -9.79
CA ASP A 139 41.59 5.68 -8.38
C ASP A 139 40.40 4.88 -7.81
N GLU A 140 40.50 3.55 -7.79
CA GLU A 140 39.68 2.75 -6.87
C GLU A 140 40.28 2.84 -5.46
N ASN A 141 39.53 3.46 -4.56
CA ASN A 141 39.89 3.60 -3.15
C ASN A 141 39.04 2.63 -2.30
N PRO A 142 39.55 1.45 -1.91
CA PRO A 142 38.74 0.40 -1.30
C PRO A 142 38.58 0.59 0.21
N SER A 143 37.81 1.60 0.63
CA SER A 143 37.52 1.84 2.05
C SER A 143 36.18 2.54 2.31
N GLU A 144 35.06 1.93 1.92
CA GLU A 144 33.76 2.21 2.55
C GLU A 144 33.08 0.92 3.03
N SER A 145 32.98 0.77 4.35
CA SER A 145 32.08 -0.19 4.98
C SER A 145 30.63 0.17 4.66
N PRO A 146 29.85 -0.68 3.96
CA PRO A 146 28.55 -0.28 3.42
C PRO A 146 27.47 -0.24 4.51
N SER A 147 27.29 0.92 5.14
CA SER A 147 26.21 1.16 6.10
C SER A 147 24.89 1.41 5.37
N ALA A 148 23.96 0.46 5.43
CA ALA A 148 22.72 0.43 4.63
C ALA A 148 21.59 1.36 5.14
N SER A 149 21.92 2.56 5.62
CA SER A 149 20.94 3.57 6.07
C SER A 149 20.72 4.63 4.99
N PRO A 150 19.47 5.01 4.66
CA PRO A 150 19.21 6.07 3.70
C PRO A 150 19.71 7.43 4.22
N SER A 151 20.40 8.18 3.36
CA SER A 151 20.87 9.55 3.59
C SER A 151 19.84 10.38 4.35
N ALA A 152 20.29 11.22 5.29
CA ALA A 152 19.41 12.17 5.98
C ALA A 152 18.96 13.34 5.10
N THR A 153 19.65 13.59 3.98
CA THR A 153 19.41 14.73 3.09
C THR A 153 19.02 14.23 1.68
N PRO A 154 17.99 14.80 1.03
CA PRO A 154 17.64 14.47 -0.34
C PRO A 154 18.76 14.89 -1.32
N PRO A 155 18.90 14.19 -2.47
CA PRO A 155 19.77 14.65 -3.55
C PRO A 155 19.40 16.07 -4.01
N ALA A 156 20.40 16.88 -4.36
CA ALA A 156 20.18 18.26 -4.83
C ALA A 156 19.36 18.33 -6.14
N ASN A 157 19.51 17.31 -7.00
CA ASN A 157 18.71 17.10 -8.19
C ASN A 157 18.19 15.66 -8.16
N MET A 158 16.90 15.47 -8.41
CA MET A 158 16.24 14.16 -8.59
C MET A 158 15.61 14.08 -9.99
N SER A 159 14.96 12.97 -10.33
CA SER A 159 14.23 12.82 -11.60
C SER A 159 13.22 13.96 -11.80
N THR A 160 13.09 14.46 -13.03
CA THR A 160 12.14 15.50 -13.43
C THR A 160 10.93 14.94 -14.18
N LEU A 161 10.73 13.61 -14.14
CA LEU A 161 9.58 12.94 -14.72
C LEU A 161 8.29 13.52 -14.13
N GLY A 162 7.29 13.80 -14.96
CA GLY A 162 6.08 14.48 -14.51
C GLY A 162 6.22 15.98 -14.24
N GLY A 163 7.42 16.56 -14.30
CA GLY A 163 7.64 18.01 -14.29
C GLY A 163 8.87 18.46 -13.50
N GLU A 164 9.54 19.52 -13.97
CA GLU A 164 10.79 20.05 -13.38
C GLU A 164 10.72 20.34 -11.88
N ARG A 165 9.55 20.70 -11.36
CA ARG A 165 9.40 21.00 -9.93
C ARG A 165 9.53 19.76 -9.07
N LEU A 166 9.07 18.60 -9.54
CA LEU A 166 9.05 17.35 -8.78
C LEU A 166 10.49 16.84 -8.48
N GLY A 167 11.44 17.16 -9.36
CA GLY A 167 12.86 16.86 -9.19
C GLY A 167 13.62 17.76 -8.21
N ARG A 168 12.97 18.79 -7.65
CA ARG A 168 13.59 19.74 -6.70
C ARG A 168 13.34 19.31 -5.25
N PRO A 169 14.31 19.45 -4.34
CA PRO A 169 14.11 19.17 -2.93
C PRO A 169 13.15 20.18 -2.27
N GLY A 170 12.59 19.78 -1.13
CA GLY A 170 11.66 20.59 -0.33
C GLY A 170 10.22 20.58 -0.85
N ASN A 171 9.38 21.41 -0.24
CA ASN A 171 7.94 21.50 -0.54
C ASN A 171 7.68 22.14 -1.91
N GLN A 172 7.00 21.40 -2.77
CA GLN A 172 6.50 21.86 -4.06
C GLN A 172 4.98 22.02 -4.01
N VAL A 173 4.51 23.26 -4.05
CA VAL A 173 3.08 23.62 -4.14
C VAL A 173 2.92 24.89 -4.96
N ASN A 174 1.76 25.10 -5.59
CA ASN A 174 1.40 26.35 -6.26
C ASN A 174 0.04 26.85 -5.76
N LEU A 175 0.06 27.65 -4.69
CA LEU A 175 -1.15 28.13 -4.02
C LEU A 175 -1.79 29.27 -4.83
N GLY A 176 -3.05 29.06 -5.25
CA GLY A 176 -3.91 30.12 -5.77
C GLY A 176 -4.72 30.79 -4.66
N ALA A 177 -5.59 31.73 -5.06
CA ALA A 177 -6.42 32.49 -4.13
C ALA A 177 -7.34 31.59 -3.28
N GLY A 178 -7.26 31.70 -1.96
CA GLY A 178 -8.08 30.94 -1.02
C GLY A 178 -7.67 29.47 -0.83
N ALA A 179 -6.54 29.03 -1.40
CA ALA A 179 -5.95 27.73 -1.08
C ALA A 179 -5.41 27.74 0.37
N PRO A 180 -5.62 26.67 1.16
CA PRO A 180 -4.99 26.55 2.47
C PRO A 180 -3.47 26.38 2.32
N VAL A 181 -2.71 26.92 3.27
CA VAL A 181 -1.28 26.60 3.39
C VAL A 181 -1.09 25.11 3.67
N LEU A 182 0.05 24.55 3.25
CA LEU A 182 0.41 23.17 3.59
C LEU A 182 0.44 22.99 5.12
N PRO A 183 0.02 21.82 5.65
CA PRO A 183 0.06 21.54 7.08
C PRO A 183 1.49 21.64 7.62
N ALA A 184 1.66 22.37 8.72
CA ALA A 184 2.93 22.44 9.43
C ALA A 184 3.23 21.13 10.17
N GLY A 185 4.49 20.74 10.23
CA GLY A 185 4.93 19.57 11.00
C GLY A 185 4.73 18.22 10.30
N ILE A 186 4.53 18.19 8.98
CA ILE A 186 4.80 16.98 8.19
C ILE A 186 6.31 16.74 8.20
N THR A 187 6.74 15.55 8.64
CA THR A 187 8.15 15.16 8.83
C THR A 187 8.57 13.98 7.96
N ALA A 188 7.69 13.46 7.11
CA ALA A 188 8.05 12.48 6.10
C ALA A 188 9.10 12.99 5.12
N ARG A 189 10.19 12.22 4.97
CA ARG A 189 11.29 12.48 4.04
C ARG A 189 10.84 12.64 2.59
N SER A 190 9.80 11.93 2.17
CA SER A 190 9.19 12.09 0.85
C SER A 190 7.69 11.90 0.92
N TRP A 191 6.93 12.75 0.23
CA TRP A 191 5.48 12.60 0.10
C TRP A 191 4.93 13.26 -1.17
N ILE A 192 3.73 12.86 -1.58
CA ILE A 192 3.02 13.41 -2.75
C ILE A 192 1.50 13.32 -2.54
N VAL A 193 0.77 14.33 -3.04
CA VAL A 193 -0.69 14.37 -3.11
C VAL A 193 -1.10 14.66 -4.56
N ALA A 194 -1.92 13.79 -5.15
CA ALA A 194 -2.32 13.89 -6.55
C ALA A 194 -3.82 13.57 -6.78
N ASP A 195 -4.43 14.16 -7.81
CA ASP A 195 -5.75 13.73 -8.31
C ASP A 195 -5.57 12.41 -9.08
N ALA A 196 -6.32 11.37 -8.68
CA ALA A 196 -6.16 10.03 -9.22
C ALA A 196 -6.67 9.91 -10.67
N GLU A 197 -7.60 10.77 -11.06
CA GLU A 197 -8.28 10.75 -12.36
C GLU A 197 -7.42 11.48 -13.39
N SER A 198 -7.14 12.78 -13.18
CA SER A 198 -6.30 13.55 -14.12
C SER A 198 -4.83 13.16 -14.03
N GLY A 199 -4.33 12.83 -12.84
CA GLY A 199 -2.91 12.65 -12.56
C GLY A 199 -2.23 13.92 -12.06
N ASP A 200 -2.95 15.05 -11.97
CA ASP A 200 -2.41 16.33 -11.49
C ASP A 200 -1.78 16.17 -10.09
N VAL A 201 -0.50 16.51 -9.95
CA VAL A 201 0.18 16.57 -8.66
C VAL A 201 -0.12 17.92 -8.02
N LEU A 202 -0.88 17.89 -6.92
CA LEU A 202 -1.34 19.09 -6.22
C LEU A 202 -0.23 19.68 -5.34
N ALA A 203 0.51 18.80 -4.65
CA ALA A 203 1.74 19.14 -3.94
C ALA A 203 2.62 17.90 -3.74
N ALA A 204 3.92 18.12 -3.52
CA ALA A 204 4.86 17.07 -3.16
C ALA A 204 6.00 17.61 -2.28
N HIS A 205 6.77 16.70 -1.70
CA HIS A 205 8.05 16.97 -1.04
C HIS A 205 9.03 15.85 -1.41
N ASN A 206 10.17 16.22 -2.01
CA ASN A 206 11.19 15.27 -2.48
C ASN A 206 10.59 14.08 -3.27
N ALA A 207 9.70 14.36 -4.24
CA ALA A 207 8.83 13.34 -4.87
C ALA A 207 9.59 12.13 -5.44
N HIS A 208 10.75 12.41 -6.04
CA HIS A 208 11.64 11.45 -6.70
C HIS A 208 12.81 10.98 -5.81
N TRP A 209 12.73 11.16 -4.49
CA TRP A 209 13.78 10.66 -3.59
C TRP A 209 13.68 9.14 -3.46
N ARG A 210 14.69 8.46 -4.02
CA ARG A 210 14.91 7.01 -3.89
C ARG A 210 15.10 6.62 -2.43
N LEU A 211 14.09 5.96 -1.87
CA LEU A 211 14.03 5.47 -0.49
C LEU A 211 13.56 4.01 -0.49
N PRO A 212 13.92 3.19 0.53
CA PRO A 212 13.40 1.83 0.64
C PRO A 212 11.86 1.86 0.79
N PRO A 213 11.10 1.09 -0.01
CA PRO A 213 9.64 1.18 -0.04
C PRO A 213 8.93 0.47 1.12
N ALA A 214 9.60 -0.47 1.79
CA ALA A 214 8.95 -1.51 2.60
C ALA A 214 7.81 -2.21 1.81
N SER A 215 6.84 -2.76 2.54
CA SER A 215 5.68 -3.46 1.95
C SER A 215 4.73 -2.60 1.09
N THR A 216 4.99 -1.31 0.85
CA THR A 216 4.26 -0.58 -0.20
C THR A 216 4.64 -1.06 -1.60
N LEU A 217 5.84 -1.64 -1.80
CA LEU A 217 6.22 -2.29 -3.06
C LEU A 217 5.28 -3.45 -3.44
N LYS A 218 4.54 -4.01 -2.48
CA LYS A 218 3.49 -5.01 -2.76
C LYS A 218 2.36 -4.47 -3.65
N MET A 219 2.25 -3.15 -3.84
CA MET A 219 1.37 -2.54 -4.85
C MET A 219 1.81 -2.90 -6.27
N LEU A 220 3.12 -2.76 -6.58
CA LEU A 220 3.70 -3.17 -7.87
C LEU A 220 3.55 -4.68 -8.07
N PHE A 221 3.85 -5.48 -7.05
CA PHE A 221 3.65 -6.93 -7.09
C PHE A 221 2.20 -7.32 -7.40
N ALA A 222 1.23 -6.70 -6.72
CA ALA A 222 -0.18 -6.93 -6.99
C ALA A 222 -0.58 -6.45 -8.39
N ASP A 223 -0.08 -5.30 -8.85
CA ASP A 223 -0.40 -4.77 -10.18
C ASP A 223 0.11 -5.68 -11.31
N THR A 224 1.28 -6.29 -11.10
CA THR A 224 1.98 -7.20 -12.01
C THR A 224 1.37 -8.62 -12.02
N VAL A 225 1.13 -9.20 -10.83
CA VAL A 225 0.85 -10.64 -10.69
C VAL A 225 -0.65 -10.96 -10.56
N LEU A 226 -1.47 -10.04 -10.04
CA LEU A 226 -2.91 -10.27 -9.87
C LEU A 226 -3.63 -10.68 -11.17
N PRO A 227 -3.34 -10.10 -12.36
CA PRO A 227 -3.99 -10.51 -13.60
C PRO A 227 -3.68 -11.95 -14.05
N LYS A 228 -2.61 -12.56 -13.55
CA LYS A 228 -2.10 -13.85 -14.05
C LYS A 228 -2.90 -15.06 -13.55
N PHE A 229 -3.60 -14.94 -12.42
CA PHE A 229 -4.24 -16.09 -11.76
C PHE A 229 -5.72 -15.85 -11.42
N PRO A 230 -6.65 -16.70 -11.90
CA PRO A 230 -8.05 -16.65 -11.49
C PRO A 230 -8.20 -16.83 -9.98
N ARG A 231 -9.04 -15.99 -9.33
CA ARG A 231 -9.22 -15.98 -7.87
C ARG A 231 -9.65 -17.32 -7.25
N SER A 232 -10.29 -18.18 -8.04
CA SER A 232 -10.75 -19.51 -7.65
C SER A 232 -9.70 -20.62 -7.80
N THR A 233 -8.57 -20.35 -8.46
CA THR A 233 -7.47 -21.31 -8.58
C THR A 233 -6.96 -21.68 -7.20
N THR A 234 -6.75 -22.96 -6.95
CA THR A 234 -6.19 -23.48 -5.69
C THR A 234 -4.74 -23.89 -5.89
N HIS A 235 -3.92 -23.64 -4.87
CA HIS A 235 -2.51 -24.04 -4.83
C HIS A 235 -2.22 -24.80 -3.55
N LYS A 236 -1.50 -25.92 -3.64
CA LYS A 236 -1.02 -26.67 -2.47
C LYS A 236 0.42 -26.25 -2.19
N VAL A 237 0.61 -25.52 -1.10
CA VAL A 237 1.88 -24.89 -0.76
C VAL A 237 2.96 -25.93 -0.50
N ALA A 238 4.10 -25.81 -1.17
CA ALA A 238 5.27 -26.65 -0.93
C ALA A 238 6.17 -26.03 0.16
N PRO A 239 6.88 -26.83 0.99
CA PRO A 239 7.77 -26.29 2.03
C PRO A 239 8.83 -25.31 1.50
N SER A 240 9.32 -25.52 0.27
CA SER A 240 10.28 -24.64 -0.41
C SER A 240 9.74 -23.25 -0.74
N GLU A 241 8.42 -23.08 -0.84
CA GLU A 241 7.76 -21.79 -1.14
C GLU A 241 7.65 -20.89 0.09
N LEU A 242 7.96 -21.41 1.27
CA LEU A 242 8.02 -20.67 2.54
C LEU A 242 9.47 -20.51 3.05
N ALA A 243 10.45 -20.99 2.28
CA ALA A 243 11.87 -20.82 2.59
C ALA A 243 12.36 -19.41 2.21
N GLY A 244 13.34 -18.87 2.94
CA GLY A 244 13.95 -17.58 2.62
C GLY A 244 13.12 -16.34 2.96
N ILE A 245 11.96 -16.49 3.62
CA ILE A 245 11.22 -15.36 4.20
C ILE A 245 12.09 -14.76 5.32
N GLY A 246 12.45 -13.47 5.19
CA GLY A 246 13.34 -12.78 6.13
C GLY A 246 12.78 -12.71 7.56
N GLU A 247 13.67 -12.71 8.56
CA GLU A 247 13.29 -12.63 9.97
C GLU A 247 12.47 -11.36 10.28
N GLY A 248 11.48 -11.46 11.17
CA GLY A 248 10.59 -10.33 11.48
C GLY A 248 9.61 -9.94 10.37
N SER A 249 9.61 -10.63 9.23
CA SER A 249 8.62 -10.44 8.16
C SER A 249 7.19 -10.54 8.67
N SER A 250 6.32 -9.67 8.16
CA SER A 250 4.88 -9.86 8.31
C SER A 250 4.43 -11.12 7.58
N VAL A 251 3.64 -11.96 8.24
CA VAL A 251 3.07 -13.20 7.68
C VAL A 251 1.57 -13.25 7.96
N VAL A 252 0.80 -13.85 7.05
CA VAL A 252 -0.63 -14.14 7.27
C VAL A 252 -0.82 -15.44 8.05
N GLY A 253 0.12 -16.39 7.93
CA GLY A 253 0.11 -17.67 8.62
C GLY A 253 -0.12 -18.87 7.70
N ILE A 254 0.29 -18.77 6.43
CA ILE A 254 0.27 -19.88 5.48
C ILE A 254 1.09 -21.06 6.02
N LYS A 255 0.66 -22.28 5.67
CA LYS A 255 1.35 -23.52 6.01
C LYS A 255 1.70 -24.35 4.78
N GLU A 256 2.86 -24.98 4.87
CA GLU A 256 3.29 -26.02 3.96
C GLU A 256 2.31 -27.20 3.97
N ASN A 257 2.17 -27.86 2.82
CA ASN A 257 1.20 -28.91 2.53
C ASN A 257 -0.28 -28.50 2.67
N ALA A 258 -0.60 -27.24 2.98
CA ALA A 258 -1.95 -26.71 2.96
C ALA A 258 -2.34 -26.19 1.59
N THR A 259 -3.65 -26.19 1.33
CA THR A 259 -4.24 -25.70 0.08
C THR A 259 -4.97 -24.40 0.37
N TYR A 260 -4.67 -23.38 -0.43
CA TYR A 260 -5.27 -22.05 -0.40
C TYR A 260 -5.81 -21.71 -1.79
N THR A 261 -6.84 -20.87 -1.86
CA THR A 261 -7.21 -20.21 -3.11
C THR A 261 -6.31 -19.00 -3.36
N VAL A 262 -6.17 -18.60 -4.62
CA VAL A 262 -5.53 -17.33 -5.00
C VAL A 262 -6.21 -16.13 -4.30
N HIS A 263 -7.53 -16.21 -4.07
CA HIS A 263 -8.26 -15.22 -3.27
C HIS A 263 -7.74 -15.13 -1.82
N ASP A 264 -7.52 -16.26 -1.15
CA ASP A 264 -6.93 -16.29 0.21
C ASP A 264 -5.55 -15.64 0.21
N LEU A 265 -4.69 -16.00 -0.76
CA LEU A 265 -3.33 -15.45 -0.86
C LEU A 265 -3.37 -13.92 -1.00
N TRP A 266 -4.21 -13.37 -1.88
CA TRP A 266 -4.36 -11.91 -2.02
C TRP A 266 -4.94 -11.22 -0.78
N LEU A 267 -5.87 -11.86 -0.06
CA LEU A 267 -6.30 -11.37 1.26
C LEU A 267 -5.13 -11.30 2.25
N GLY A 268 -4.24 -12.30 2.25
CA GLY A 268 -3.01 -12.29 3.06
C GLY A 268 -2.05 -11.16 2.70
N VAL A 269 -1.84 -10.93 1.39
CA VAL A 269 -1.00 -9.84 0.86
C VAL A 269 -1.52 -8.47 1.28
N PHE A 270 -2.81 -8.18 1.09
CA PHE A 270 -3.34 -6.84 1.36
C PHE A 270 -3.64 -6.59 2.83
N LEU A 271 -4.32 -7.50 3.53
CA LEU A 271 -4.77 -7.24 4.90
C LEU A 271 -3.64 -7.42 5.93
N LYS A 272 -2.83 -8.46 5.78
CA LYS A 272 -1.79 -8.82 6.75
C LYS A 272 -0.37 -8.50 6.29
N SER A 273 -0.21 -7.97 5.08
CA SER A 273 1.10 -7.69 4.48
C SER A 273 1.98 -8.94 4.35
N GLY A 274 1.37 -10.12 4.22
CA GLY A 274 2.02 -11.41 4.35
C GLY A 274 3.07 -11.68 3.27
N ASN A 275 4.34 -11.75 3.67
CA ASN A 275 5.45 -12.16 2.80
C ASN A 275 5.30 -13.63 2.39
N ASP A 276 4.79 -14.48 3.30
CA ASP A 276 4.41 -15.87 3.01
C ASP A 276 3.43 -15.98 1.83
N ALA A 277 2.43 -15.09 1.74
CA ALA A 277 1.51 -15.07 0.62
C ALA A 277 2.16 -14.58 -0.69
N VAL A 278 3.06 -13.59 -0.60
CA VAL A 278 3.84 -13.12 -1.75
C VAL A 278 4.77 -14.22 -2.29
N HIS A 279 5.46 -14.96 -1.43
CA HIS A 279 6.40 -16.01 -1.84
C HIS A 279 5.68 -17.17 -2.54
N VAL A 280 4.51 -17.60 -2.04
CA VAL A 280 3.67 -18.60 -2.71
C VAL A 280 3.18 -18.10 -4.08
N LEU A 281 2.63 -16.90 -4.16
CA LEU A 281 2.19 -16.31 -5.44
C LEU A 281 3.36 -16.11 -6.42
N SER A 282 4.57 -15.83 -5.91
CA SER A 282 5.79 -15.73 -6.73
C SER A 282 6.22 -17.11 -7.23
N ALA A 283 6.12 -18.16 -6.42
CA ALA A 283 6.39 -19.54 -6.85
C ALA A 283 5.42 -19.99 -7.96
N MET A 284 4.13 -19.65 -7.84
CA MET A 284 3.14 -19.84 -8.91
C MET A 284 3.49 -19.06 -10.20
N ASN A 285 4.22 -17.95 -10.08
CA ASN A 285 4.70 -17.10 -11.18
C ASN A 285 6.12 -17.48 -11.68
N GLY A 286 6.56 -18.73 -11.47
CA GLY A 286 7.88 -19.21 -11.92
C GLY A 286 9.04 -18.91 -10.95
N GLY A 287 8.74 -18.43 -9.74
CA GLY A 287 9.71 -18.17 -8.68
C GLY A 287 9.99 -16.69 -8.44
N ILE A 288 10.76 -16.42 -7.37
CA ILE A 288 11.14 -15.06 -6.95
C ILE A 288 11.88 -14.31 -8.07
N ALA A 289 12.83 -14.96 -8.76
CA ALA A 289 13.65 -14.31 -9.78
C ALA A 289 12.83 -13.84 -11.00
N GLU A 290 11.93 -14.68 -11.52
CA GLU A 290 11.05 -14.31 -12.62
C GLU A 290 10.03 -13.24 -12.18
N THR A 291 9.52 -13.34 -10.95
CA THR A 291 8.61 -12.32 -10.39
C THR A 291 9.28 -10.95 -10.22
N VAL A 292 10.54 -10.90 -9.78
CA VAL A 292 11.32 -9.65 -9.70
C VAL A 292 11.53 -9.05 -11.10
N LYS A 293 11.85 -9.89 -12.09
CA LYS A 293 12.00 -9.49 -13.50
C LYS A 293 10.69 -8.95 -14.08
N ASP A 294 9.57 -9.64 -13.86
CA ASP A 294 8.23 -9.17 -14.24
C ASP A 294 7.90 -7.81 -13.60
N MET A 295 8.16 -7.67 -12.29
CA MET A 295 7.88 -6.44 -11.56
C MET A 295 8.75 -5.28 -12.03
N GLN A 296 10.03 -5.49 -12.34
CA GLN A 296 10.88 -4.44 -12.90
C GLN A 296 10.40 -4.04 -14.29
N ALA A 297 10.06 -5.00 -15.16
CA ALA A 297 9.51 -4.70 -16.49
C ALA A 297 8.17 -3.92 -16.40
N HIS A 298 7.33 -4.24 -15.42
CA HIS A 298 6.08 -3.51 -15.16
C HIS A 298 6.31 -2.12 -14.56
N ALA A 299 7.33 -1.95 -13.71
CA ALA A 299 7.76 -0.63 -13.24
C ALA A 299 8.27 0.23 -14.41
N ASP A 300 9.07 -0.35 -15.31
CA ASP A 300 9.58 0.32 -16.50
C ASP A 300 8.45 0.71 -17.47
N ASP A 301 7.41 -0.12 -17.63
CA ASP A 301 6.20 0.20 -18.43
C ASP A 301 5.42 1.38 -17.85
N LEU A 302 5.24 1.40 -16.53
CA LEU A 302 4.62 2.51 -15.80
C LEU A 302 5.49 3.78 -15.72
N GLN A 303 6.72 3.75 -16.25
CA GLN A 303 7.71 4.82 -16.14
C GLN A 303 8.15 5.11 -14.68
N ALA A 304 8.11 4.12 -13.79
CA ALA A 304 8.60 4.24 -12.41
C ALA A 304 10.14 4.14 -12.34
N LEU A 305 10.82 5.15 -12.88
CA LEU A 305 12.27 5.15 -13.13
C LEU A 305 13.14 5.34 -11.87
N ASP A 306 12.54 5.57 -10.71
CA ASP A 306 13.22 5.61 -9.40
C ASP A 306 13.14 4.28 -8.64
N THR A 307 12.49 3.27 -9.23
CA THR A 307 12.29 1.95 -8.63
C THR A 307 13.30 0.93 -9.13
N ASN A 308 13.95 0.25 -8.18
CA ASN A 308 14.77 -0.93 -8.43
C ASN A 308 14.27 -2.09 -7.55
N VAL A 309 13.72 -3.11 -8.19
CA VAL A 309 13.13 -4.28 -7.52
C VAL A 309 14.21 -5.33 -7.24
N VAL A 310 14.31 -5.75 -5.98
CA VAL A 310 15.22 -6.80 -5.50
C VAL A 310 14.45 -7.97 -4.87
N SER A 311 13.29 -7.70 -4.26
CA SER A 311 12.35 -8.73 -3.78
C SER A 311 10.89 -8.31 -4.03
N PRO A 312 9.98 -9.28 -4.26
CA PRO A 312 8.58 -8.97 -4.58
C PRO A 312 7.77 -8.45 -3.39
N ASP A 313 8.28 -8.64 -2.16
CA ASP A 313 7.61 -8.25 -0.92
C ASP A 313 8.04 -6.86 -0.41
N GLY A 314 9.09 -6.25 -0.97
CA GLY A 314 9.64 -4.99 -0.47
C GLY A 314 10.35 -5.11 0.88
N TYR A 315 10.84 -6.30 1.26
CA TYR A 315 11.70 -6.47 2.44
C TYR A 315 13.04 -5.71 2.27
N ASP A 316 13.75 -5.46 3.36
CA ASP A 316 15.02 -4.73 3.32
C ASP A 316 16.09 -5.54 2.55
N ALA A 317 16.55 -4.99 1.42
CA ALA A 317 17.60 -5.57 0.59
C ALA A 317 18.48 -4.46 -0.01
N ARG A 318 19.76 -4.75 -0.26
CA ARG A 318 20.71 -3.77 -0.81
C ARG A 318 20.23 -3.32 -2.19
N GLY A 319 20.03 -2.00 -2.36
CA GLY A 319 19.57 -1.41 -3.61
C GLY A 319 18.04 -1.46 -3.83
N GLN A 320 17.26 -2.05 -2.93
CA GLN A 320 15.79 -2.01 -3.03
C GLN A 320 15.27 -0.60 -2.70
N VAL A 321 14.85 0.13 -3.72
CA VAL A 321 14.36 1.51 -3.61
C VAL A 321 13.15 1.75 -4.51
N SER A 322 12.38 2.77 -4.18
CA SER A 322 11.35 3.40 -5.01
C SER A 322 11.24 4.88 -4.57
N SER A 323 10.30 5.64 -5.13
CA SER A 323 10.03 7.03 -4.74
C SER A 323 8.57 7.23 -4.37
N ALA A 324 8.23 8.34 -3.72
CA ALA A 324 6.82 8.64 -3.43
C ALA A 324 6.00 8.82 -4.72
N TYR A 325 6.64 9.34 -5.78
CA TYR A 325 6.07 9.43 -7.12
C TYR A 325 5.76 8.04 -7.70
N ASP A 326 6.75 7.15 -7.76
CA ASP A 326 6.63 5.79 -8.33
C ASP A 326 5.60 4.92 -7.59
N LEU A 327 5.63 4.94 -6.25
CA LEU A 327 4.65 4.25 -5.43
C LEU A 327 3.21 4.76 -5.72
N THR A 328 3.06 6.03 -6.09
CA THR A 328 1.77 6.60 -6.47
C THR A 328 1.36 6.21 -7.88
N LEU A 329 2.30 6.02 -8.82
CA LEU A 329 2.03 5.41 -10.13
C LEU A 329 1.52 3.97 -9.98
N PHE A 330 2.17 3.15 -9.13
CA PHE A 330 1.72 1.77 -8.86
C PHE A 330 0.31 1.73 -8.27
N ALA A 331 -0.01 2.65 -7.36
CA ALA A 331 -1.36 2.79 -6.84
C ALA A 331 -2.36 3.21 -7.93
N ARG A 332 -2.05 4.23 -8.74
CA ARG A 332 -2.94 4.73 -9.81
C ARG A 332 -3.25 3.66 -10.86
N SER A 333 -2.25 2.86 -11.26
CA SER A 333 -2.39 1.72 -12.17
C SER A 333 -3.15 0.56 -11.53
N GLY A 334 -2.72 0.11 -10.34
CA GLY A 334 -3.35 -0.97 -9.58
C GLY A 334 -4.83 -0.74 -9.36
N LEU A 335 -5.21 0.47 -8.98
CA LEU A 335 -6.60 0.85 -8.70
C LEU A 335 -7.49 0.90 -9.95
N GLN A 336 -6.97 0.78 -11.18
CA GLN A 336 -7.81 0.51 -12.37
C GLN A 336 -8.44 -0.89 -12.30
N LYS A 337 -7.75 -1.85 -11.69
CA LYS A 337 -8.17 -3.26 -11.61
C LYS A 337 -9.21 -3.42 -10.49
N LYS A 338 -10.39 -3.97 -10.83
CA LYS A 338 -11.51 -4.16 -9.87
C LYS A 338 -11.08 -4.96 -8.64
N ASP A 339 -10.37 -6.06 -8.86
CA ASP A 339 -9.96 -6.98 -7.80
C ASP A 339 -8.92 -6.34 -6.87
N PHE A 340 -8.00 -5.51 -7.40
CA PHE A 340 -7.10 -4.70 -6.56
C PHE A 340 -7.89 -3.77 -5.62
N ARG A 341 -8.90 -3.06 -6.14
CA ARG A 341 -9.81 -2.22 -5.32
C ARG A 341 -10.57 -3.04 -4.27
N GLU A 342 -11.00 -4.26 -4.61
CA GLU A 342 -11.65 -5.19 -3.67
C GLU A 342 -10.70 -5.55 -2.51
N TYR A 343 -9.50 -6.05 -2.80
CA TYR A 343 -8.56 -6.46 -1.76
C TYR A 343 -8.04 -5.29 -0.91
N CYS A 344 -7.68 -4.16 -1.52
CA CYS A 344 -7.08 -3.06 -0.78
C CYS A 344 -8.06 -2.36 0.18
N SER A 345 -9.36 -2.32 -0.16
CA SER A 345 -10.42 -1.74 0.66
C SER A 345 -11.05 -2.71 1.66
N THR A 346 -10.72 -4.01 1.59
CA THR A 346 -11.26 -5.02 2.51
C THR A 346 -10.70 -4.81 3.92
N VAL A 347 -11.59 -4.52 4.87
CA VAL A 347 -11.21 -4.20 6.27
C VAL A 347 -10.92 -5.45 7.10
N ARG A 348 -11.70 -6.51 6.90
CA ARG A 348 -11.64 -7.79 7.61
C ARG A 348 -12.03 -8.91 6.64
N ALA A 349 -11.45 -10.08 6.81
CA ALA A 349 -11.83 -11.29 6.09
C ALA A 349 -11.60 -12.54 6.94
N THR A 350 -12.35 -13.61 6.65
CA THR A 350 -12.05 -14.95 7.18
C THR A 350 -10.92 -15.55 6.36
N PHE A 351 -9.86 -16.01 7.01
CA PHE A 351 -8.70 -16.65 6.38
C PHE A 351 -8.60 -18.13 6.80
N PRO A 352 -8.26 -19.06 5.90
CA PRO A 352 -8.06 -20.47 6.25
C PRO A 352 -6.85 -20.65 7.19
N GLY A 353 -7.12 -20.94 8.47
CA GLY A 353 -6.06 -21.14 9.46
C GLY A 353 -5.48 -22.56 9.44
N THR A 354 -4.83 -22.96 10.53
CA THR A 354 -4.22 -24.28 10.65
C THR A 354 -5.25 -25.36 10.94
N THR A 355 -4.92 -26.62 10.63
CA THR A 355 -5.68 -27.76 11.14
C THR A 355 -5.64 -27.71 12.66
N ALA A 356 -6.80 -27.59 13.32
CA ALA A 356 -6.84 -27.73 14.77
C ALA A 356 -6.30 -29.12 15.15
N GLY A 357 -5.66 -29.25 16.32
CA GLY A 357 -5.12 -30.52 16.84
C GLY A 357 -6.17 -31.55 17.23
N GLY A 358 -7.18 -31.77 16.39
CA GLY A 358 -8.19 -32.80 16.53
C GLY A 358 -7.58 -34.18 16.28
N LYS A 359 -8.04 -35.15 17.08
CA LYS A 359 -7.70 -36.57 16.98
C LYS A 359 -7.78 -37.06 15.52
N LYS A 360 -6.88 -37.98 15.14
CA LYS A 360 -6.82 -38.63 13.81
C LYS A 360 -8.23 -38.86 13.25
N GLY A 361 -8.62 -38.09 12.22
CA GLY A 361 -9.95 -38.13 11.60
C GLY A 361 -10.71 -36.80 11.55
N ALA A 362 -10.38 -35.82 12.40
CA ALA A 362 -11.03 -34.50 12.37
C ALA A 362 -10.44 -33.57 11.27
N ALA A 363 -10.85 -33.77 10.02
CA ALA A 363 -10.38 -32.99 8.88
C ALA A 363 -11.05 -31.59 8.80
N GLY A 364 -10.46 -30.59 9.48
CA GLY A 364 -10.90 -29.20 9.39
C GLY A 364 -9.79 -28.20 9.76
N ARG A 365 -9.55 -27.22 8.88
CA ARG A 365 -8.77 -26.02 9.20
C ARG A 365 -9.65 -25.06 10.00
N ALA A 366 -9.17 -24.63 11.16
CA ALA A 366 -9.86 -23.62 11.95
C ALA A 366 -9.57 -22.25 11.33
N SER A 367 -10.54 -21.68 10.62
CA SER A 367 -10.41 -20.34 10.05
C SER A 367 -10.37 -19.26 11.13
N SER A 368 -9.62 -18.20 10.88
CA SER A 368 -9.50 -17.03 11.77
C SER A 368 -9.85 -15.75 11.03
N GLU A 369 -10.28 -14.71 11.76
CA GLU A 369 -10.43 -13.38 11.16
C GLU A 369 -9.06 -12.70 11.03
N ILE A 370 -8.75 -12.22 9.83
CA ILE A 370 -7.66 -11.28 9.59
C ILE A 370 -8.23 -9.87 9.37
N ARG A 371 -7.50 -8.87 9.85
CA ARG A 371 -7.87 -7.45 9.77
C ARG A 371 -6.77 -6.67 9.07
N ASN A 372 -7.17 -5.71 8.23
CA ASN A 372 -6.27 -4.87 7.46
C ASN A 372 -5.31 -4.07 8.37
N THR A 373 -4.04 -4.00 7.99
CA THR A 373 -3.00 -3.24 8.72
C THR A 373 -3.02 -1.74 8.44
N ASN A 374 -3.65 -1.29 7.35
CA ASN A 374 -3.88 0.13 7.08
C ASN A 374 -4.79 0.74 8.16
N ARG A 375 -4.25 1.62 9.01
CA ARG A 375 -5.00 2.21 10.13
C ARG A 375 -5.99 3.28 9.74
N LEU A 376 -5.76 4.02 8.64
CA LEU A 376 -6.80 4.92 8.11
C LEU A 376 -8.04 4.13 7.70
N LEU A 377 -7.89 2.92 7.16
CA LEU A 377 -9.02 2.04 6.83
C LEU A 377 -9.60 1.29 8.05
N SER A 378 -8.73 0.69 8.88
CA SER A 378 -9.16 -0.20 9.96
C SER A 378 -9.57 0.53 11.24
N GLY A 379 -8.97 1.69 11.51
CA GLY A 379 -8.88 2.33 12.81
C GLY A 379 -7.82 1.71 13.73
N ASP A 380 -7.38 2.46 14.74
CA ASP A 380 -6.50 2.04 15.83
C ASP A 380 -6.79 2.84 17.12
N SER A 381 -6.00 2.67 18.18
CA SER A 381 -6.14 3.40 19.45
C SER A 381 -6.10 4.93 19.30
N ASP A 382 -5.26 5.45 18.41
CA ASP A 382 -5.06 6.88 18.15
C ASP A 382 -5.43 7.30 16.71
N ILE A 383 -6.07 6.40 15.95
CA ILE A 383 -6.51 6.65 14.56
C ILE A 383 -7.98 6.27 14.40
N THR A 384 -8.84 7.26 14.22
CA THR A 384 -10.21 7.05 13.73
C THR A 384 -10.16 6.70 12.24
N PRO A 385 -10.97 5.75 11.74
CA PRO A 385 -11.06 5.47 10.32
C PRO A 385 -11.35 6.72 9.49
N TYR A 386 -10.51 7.02 8.50
CA TYR A 386 -10.54 8.28 7.75
C TYR A 386 -11.72 8.33 6.78
N GLN A 387 -12.47 9.44 6.80
CA GLN A 387 -13.66 9.56 5.96
C GLN A 387 -13.28 9.55 4.48
N GLY A 388 -13.86 8.59 3.74
CA GLY A 388 -13.66 8.44 2.30
C GLY A 388 -12.47 7.57 1.88
N ILE A 389 -11.70 6.98 2.80
CA ILE A 389 -10.54 6.13 2.48
C ILE A 389 -10.95 4.79 1.81
N ALA A 390 -10.24 4.38 0.76
CA ALA A 390 -10.44 3.11 0.04
C ALA A 390 -9.27 2.12 0.19
N GLY A 391 -8.36 2.37 1.13
CA GLY A 391 -7.26 1.46 1.44
C GLY A 391 -5.95 1.81 0.73
N VAL A 392 -5.62 1.04 -0.31
CA VAL A 392 -4.26 0.84 -0.89
C VAL A 392 -3.32 0.08 0.06
N LYS A 393 -2.17 0.61 0.52
CA LYS A 393 -1.17 -0.21 1.24
C LYS A 393 -0.24 0.57 2.18
N ASN A 394 0.07 -0.04 3.33
CA ASN A 394 1.11 0.39 4.27
C ASN A 394 2.34 -0.54 4.24
N GLY A 395 3.49 -0.05 4.72
CA GLY A 395 4.70 -0.81 4.96
C GLY A 395 5.49 -0.28 6.16
N ASN A 396 6.35 -1.13 6.73
CA ASN A 396 7.39 -0.74 7.67
C ASN A 396 8.53 -1.76 7.62
N THR A 397 9.77 -1.29 7.56
CA THR A 397 10.99 -2.08 7.75
C THR A 397 12.05 -1.26 8.49
N THR A 398 13.19 -1.86 8.84
CA THR A 398 14.27 -1.18 9.57
C THR A 398 14.86 -0.04 8.73
N ASN A 399 15.12 -0.27 7.44
CA ASN A 399 15.77 0.72 6.58
C ASN A 399 14.78 1.72 5.97
N ALA A 400 13.52 1.32 5.74
CA ALA A 400 12.49 2.22 5.20
C ALA A 400 11.89 3.16 6.25
N GLY A 401 11.83 2.72 7.52
CA GLY A 401 10.84 3.26 8.46
C GLY A 401 9.41 2.98 7.98
N ALA A 402 8.45 3.79 8.42
CA ALA A 402 7.05 3.63 8.05
C ALA A 402 6.76 4.26 6.68
N THR A 403 6.07 3.52 5.81
CA THR A 403 5.63 3.97 4.48
C THR A 403 4.13 3.72 4.29
N PHE A 404 3.47 4.60 3.56
CA PHE A 404 2.04 4.50 3.30
C PHE A 404 1.68 5.08 1.94
N THR A 405 0.84 4.37 1.20
CA THR A 405 0.07 4.92 0.09
C THR A 405 -1.40 4.69 0.36
N GLY A 406 -2.23 5.68 0.06
CA GLY A 406 -3.67 5.64 0.27
C GLY A 406 -4.43 6.37 -0.83
N VAL A 407 -5.70 5.99 -1.00
CA VAL A 407 -6.64 6.68 -1.88
C VAL A 407 -7.90 7.03 -1.08
N ALA A 408 -8.46 8.21 -1.31
CA ALA A 408 -9.72 8.62 -0.72
C ALA A 408 -10.63 9.31 -1.73
N GLU A 409 -11.94 9.17 -1.56
CA GLU A 409 -12.95 9.93 -2.31
C GLU A 409 -13.79 10.82 -1.38
N ARG A 410 -13.90 12.11 -1.72
CA ARG A 410 -14.87 13.04 -1.12
C ARG A 410 -15.42 13.96 -2.19
N GLY A 411 -16.74 14.20 -2.17
CA GLY A 411 -17.39 15.14 -3.11
C GLY A 411 -17.26 14.77 -4.60
N GLY A 412 -17.02 13.50 -4.94
CA GLY A 412 -16.75 13.08 -6.32
C GLY A 412 -15.34 13.41 -6.81
N LYS A 413 -14.40 13.69 -5.90
CA LYS A 413 -12.97 13.84 -6.16
C LYS A 413 -12.21 12.70 -5.52
N VAL A 414 -11.30 12.08 -6.28
CA VAL A 414 -10.48 10.94 -5.85
C VAL A 414 -9.03 11.41 -5.73
N LEU A 415 -8.49 11.41 -4.51
CA LEU A 415 -7.11 11.82 -4.25
C LEU A 415 -6.26 10.64 -3.81
N LEU A 416 -5.04 10.58 -4.33
CA LEU A 416 -3.96 9.71 -3.88
C LEU A 416 -3.04 10.48 -2.94
N VAL A 417 -2.52 9.78 -1.93
CA VAL A 417 -1.42 10.25 -1.08
C VAL A 417 -0.38 9.14 -0.95
N THR A 418 0.91 9.50 -1.02
CA THR A 418 2.01 8.63 -0.56
C THR A 418 2.86 9.40 0.45
N VAL A 419 3.30 8.72 1.50
CA VAL A 419 4.12 9.23 2.61
C VAL A 419 5.21 8.21 2.93
N MET A 420 6.47 8.66 2.97
CA MET A 420 7.63 7.80 3.21
C MET A 420 8.49 8.35 4.35
N ASN A 421 8.74 7.49 5.35
CA ASN A 421 9.64 7.71 6.48
C ASN A 421 9.43 9.04 7.24
N PRO A 422 8.32 9.19 7.99
CA PRO A 422 8.18 10.22 9.01
C PRO A 422 9.34 10.19 10.02
N GLU A 423 9.98 11.33 10.23
CA GLU A 423 11.11 11.43 11.16
C GLU A 423 10.65 11.40 12.63
N LYS A 424 9.49 11.98 12.95
CA LYS A 424 8.83 11.79 14.25
C LYS A 424 8.59 10.31 14.52
N LYS A 425 8.91 9.85 15.73
CA LYS A 425 8.75 8.47 16.17
C LYS A 425 7.51 8.29 17.07
N GLU A 426 6.42 8.96 16.70
CA GLU A 426 5.11 8.79 17.33
C GLU A 426 4.37 7.57 16.76
N HIS A 427 3.47 7.00 17.56
CA HIS A 427 2.60 5.91 17.11
C HIS A 427 1.78 6.36 15.90
N ASN A 428 1.65 5.51 14.89
CA ASN A 428 0.85 5.75 13.68
C ASN A 428 1.14 7.07 12.91
N GLU A 429 2.31 7.70 13.07
CA GLU A 429 2.58 9.03 12.47
C GLU A 429 2.42 9.06 10.94
N VAL A 430 2.82 8.00 10.23
CA VAL A 430 2.63 7.90 8.76
C VAL A 430 1.17 8.04 8.34
N TYR A 431 0.23 7.60 9.19
CA TYR A 431 -1.20 7.74 8.95
C TYR A 431 -1.70 9.14 9.34
N LYS A 432 -1.15 9.75 10.40
CA LYS A 432 -1.48 11.12 10.82
C LYS A 432 -1.07 12.14 9.75
N GLU A 433 0.16 12.05 9.25
CA GLU A 433 0.67 12.90 8.18
C GLU A 433 -0.11 12.66 6.87
N ALA A 434 -0.39 11.39 6.50
CA ALA A 434 -1.20 11.08 5.32
C ALA A 434 -2.63 11.63 5.41
N ALA A 435 -3.27 11.58 6.58
CA ALA A 435 -4.59 12.17 6.80
C ALA A 435 -4.58 13.70 6.66
N GLN A 436 -3.58 14.37 7.25
CA GLN A 436 -3.40 15.82 7.13
C GLN A 436 -3.16 16.26 5.68
N LEU A 437 -2.35 15.50 4.93
CA LEU A 437 -2.10 15.75 3.50
C LEU A 437 -3.34 15.53 2.63
N LEU A 438 -4.15 14.50 2.90
CA LEU A 438 -5.44 14.30 2.22
C LEU A 438 -6.45 15.39 2.57
N ASP A 439 -6.55 15.81 3.85
CA ASP A 439 -7.45 16.89 4.26
C ASP A 439 -7.07 18.22 3.61
N TRP A 440 -5.76 18.53 3.53
CA TRP A 440 -5.25 19.66 2.76
C TRP A 440 -5.59 19.53 1.28
N GLY A 441 -5.38 18.35 0.68
CA GLY A 441 -5.66 18.07 -0.72
C GLY A 441 -7.12 18.36 -1.08
N PHE A 442 -8.08 17.81 -0.31
CA PHE A 442 -9.51 18.03 -0.53
C PHE A 442 -9.93 19.50 -0.37
N GLN A 443 -9.30 20.25 0.54
CA GLN A 443 -9.55 21.69 0.70
C GLN A 443 -8.92 22.54 -0.43
N SER A 444 -7.96 21.98 -1.15
CA SER A 444 -7.14 22.65 -2.18
C SER A 444 -7.61 22.40 -3.62
N VAL A 445 -8.44 21.39 -3.86
CA VAL A 445 -8.99 21.10 -5.21
C VAL A 445 -9.63 22.35 -5.81
N GLY A 446 -9.22 22.71 -7.03
CA GLY A 446 -9.69 23.89 -7.75
C GLY A 446 -9.13 25.23 -7.26
N LYS A 447 -8.22 25.22 -6.29
CA LYS A 447 -7.56 26.42 -5.72
C LYS A 447 -6.04 26.40 -5.85
N VAL A 448 -5.44 25.26 -6.14
CA VAL A 448 -4.02 25.12 -6.45
C VAL A 448 -3.83 24.83 -7.93
N GLN A 449 -2.72 25.30 -8.50
CA GLN A 449 -2.27 24.87 -9.82
C GLN A 449 -1.42 23.61 -9.66
N PRO A 450 -1.50 22.62 -10.57
CA PRO A 450 -0.62 21.45 -10.52
C PRO A 450 0.86 21.86 -10.51
N VAL A 451 1.67 21.13 -9.72
CA VAL A 451 3.13 21.28 -9.72
C VAL A 451 3.84 20.28 -10.63
N GLY A 452 3.08 19.35 -11.20
CA GLY A 452 3.49 18.32 -12.14
C GLY A 452 2.32 17.36 -12.39
N GLU A 453 2.59 16.24 -13.05
CA GLU A 453 1.62 15.20 -13.39
C GLU A 453 2.21 13.80 -13.08
N LEU A 454 1.36 12.87 -12.64
CA LEU A 454 1.64 11.44 -12.69
C LEU A 454 1.56 10.98 -14.15
N VAL A 455 2.69 10.69 -14.79
CA VAL A 455 2.72 10.30 -16.20
C VAL A 455 1.88 9.05 -16.47
N PRO A 456 1.30 8.90 -17.68
CA PRO A 456 0.66 7.66 -18.09
C PRO A 456 1.70 6.54 -18.28
N PRO A 457 1.26 5.26 -18.35
CA PRO A 457 2.09 4.17 -18.84
C PRO A 457 2.61 4.41 -20.26
N LYS A 458 3.71 3.76 -20.64
CA LYS A 458 4.25 3.79 -21.99
C LYS A 458 3.20 3.33 -23.01
N GLY A 459 3.20 3.96 -24.19
CA GLY A 459 2.28 3.62 -25.28
C GLY A 459 0.83 4.10 -25.12
N VAL A 460 0.51 4.86 -24.05
CA VAL A 460 -0.78 5.56 -23.93
C VAL A 460 -0.63 6.98 -24.51
N ASP A 461 -1.14 7.18 -25.73
CA ASP A 461 -1.12 8.50 -26.39
C ASP A 461 -2.03 9.50 -25.67
N THR A 462 -1.44 10.48 -24.98
CA THR A 462 -2.16 11.57 -24.30
C THR A 462 -2.44 12.79 -25.17
N THR A 463 -2.28 12.68 -26.50
CA THR A 463 -2.49 13.77 -27.48
C THR A 463 -3.95 14.23 -27.64
N ALA A 464 -4.86 13.80 -26.76
CA ALA A 464 -6.27 14.17 -26.73
C ALA A 464 -6.68 14.90 -25.43
N GLN A 465 -6.03 16.03 -25.11
CA GLN A 465 -6.57 16.99 -24.15
C GLN A 465 -6.55 18.43 -24.71
N PRO A 466 -7.72 19.02 -25.05
CA PRO A 466 -7.80 20.40 -25.55
C PRO A 466 -7.71 21.39 -24.38
N GLY A 467 -6.57 22.09 -24.26
CA GLY A 467 -6.36 22.94 -23.08
C GLY A 467 -5.14 23.88 -23.07
N ALA A 468 -4.67 24.35 -24.24
CA ALA A 468 -3.62 25.38 -24.28
C ALA A 468 -3.92 26.44 -25.36
N ASN A 469 -4.36 27.62 -24.92
CA ASN A 469 -4.48 28.80 -25.79
C ASN A 469 -3.07 29.31 -26.17
N ALA A 470 -2.58 28.92 -27.34
CA ALA A 470 -1.40 29.51 -27.96
C ALA A 470 -1.76 30.87 -28.60
N SER A 471 -2.10 31.86 -27.78
CA SER A 471 -2.23 33.26 -28.22
C SER A 471 -0.84 33.90 -28.34
N ALA A 472 -0.18 33.72 -29.48
CA ALA A 472 1.01 34.46 -29.85
C ALA A 472 0.74 35.23 -31.15
N GLY A 473 0.44 36.52 -31.02
CA GLY A 473 0.21 37.40 -32.16
C GLY A 473 1.53 37.73 -32.88
N ALA A 474 1.62 37.42 -34.17
CA ALA A 474 2.71 37.86 -35.03
C ALA A 474 2.27 39.09 -35.84
N SER A 475 2.82 40.26 -35.49
CA SER A 475 2.67 41.49 -36.27
C SER A 475 3.74 41.54 -37.37
N PRO A 476 3.41 41.76 -38.66
CA PRO A 476 4.42 41.89 -39.70
C PRO A 476 5.05 43.29 -39.69
N GLY A 477 6.35 43.37 -39.41
CA GLY A 477 7.12 44.60 -39.53
C GLY A 477 7.40 44.98 -40.99
N THR A 478 7.26 46.26 -41.30
CA THR A 478 7.68 46.87 -42.57
C THR A 478 9.20 46.90 -42.72
N GLY A 479 9.73 46.45 -43.86
CA GLY A 479 11.13 46.60 -44.26
C GLY A 479 11.26 46.78 -45.77
N THR A 480 11.98 47.83 -46.21
CA THR A 480 11.90 48.36 -47.59
C THR A 480 13.20 48.17 -48.38
N GLY A 481 13.07 47.81 -49.67
CA GLY A 481 14.08 48.03 -50.73
C GLY A 481 15.05 46.88 -51.03
N SER A 482 15.72 46.84 -52.19
CA SER A 482 15.44 47.45 -53.51
C SER A 482 16.36 46.88 -54.59
N GLY A 483 15.84 46.54 -55.78
CA GLY A 483 16.60 46.12 -56.98
C GLY A 483 17.22 44.71 -56.94
N THR A 484 17.49 43.98 -58.03
CA THR A 484 17.14 44.02 -59.48
C THR A 484 17.36 42.59 -60.04
N GLY A 485 16.81 42.13 -61.17
CA GLY A 485 15.83 42.67 -62.13
C GLY A 485 15.81 41.82 -63.42
N THR A 486 14.71 41.83 -64.21
CA THR A 486 14.47 41.09 -65.50
C THR A 486 14.38 39.55 -65.38
N ALA A 487 13.52 38.80 -66.10
CA ALA A 487 12.29 38.99 -66.89
C ALA A 487 11.46 37.66 -66.76
N HIS A 488 10.22 37.41 -67.21
CA HIS A 488 9.46 37.84 -68.40
C HIS A 488 8.00 37.31 -68.28
N ALA A 489 6.98 38.01 -68.85
CA ALA A 489 5.61 37.54 -69.22
C ALA A 489 4.68 36.83 -68.16
N SER A 490 3.34 37.01 -68.10
CA SER A 490 2.37 37.88 -68.79
C SER A 490 0.99 37.95 -68.09
N THR A 491 0.22 39.03 -68.35
CA THR A 491 -1.27 39.13 -68.34
C THR A 491 -2.13 38.88 -67.07
N LYS A 492 -2.06 39.85 -66.15
CA LYS A 492 -3.14 40.67 -65.50
C LYS A 492 -4.59 40.68 -66.13
N PRO A 493 -5.63 41.30 -65.50
CA PRO A 493 -6.46 40.95 -64.32
C PRO A 493 -8.00 40.90 -64.66
N VAL A 494 -9.00 41.05 -63.75
CA VAL A 494 -9.64 42.32 -63.26
C VAL A 494 -10.63 42.07 -62.09
N ALA A 495 -10.70 43.05 -61.18
CA ALA A 495 -11.73 43.48 -60.18
C ALA A 495 -13.22 43.05 -60.31
N ALA A 496 -14.14 43.27 -59.34
CA ALA A 496 -14.10 43.49 -57.88
C ALA A 496 -15.54 43.63 -57.31
N ALA A 497 -15.67 43.57 -55.97
CA ALA A 497 -16.67 44.27 -55.12
C ALA A 497 -18.19 43.89 -55.16
N SER A 498 -18.61 43.31 -54.03
CA SER A 498 -19.68 43.83 -53.15
C SER A 498 -21.19 43.51 -53.36
N ALA A 499 -21.68 42.66 -52.44
CA ALA A 499 -22.70 42.95 -51.41
C ALA A 499 -24.17 42.49 -51.56
N ARG A 500 -24.55 41.63 -50.58
CA ARG A 500 -25.85 41.49 -49.85
C ARG A 500 -27.10 40.94 -50.58
N GLY A 501 -27.62 39.82 -50.04
CA GLY A 501 -29.07 39.52 -50.05
C GLY A 501 -29.45 38.07 -49.73
N GLY A 502 -29.95 37.78 -48.51
CA GLY A 502 -30.56 36.49 -48.12
C GLY A 502 -29.59 35.30 -47.96
N SER A 503 -29.98 34.14 -47.42
CA SER A 503 -31.06 33.83 -46.45
C SER A 503 -30.72 32.50 -45.76
N SER A 504 -31.31 32.24 -44.59
CA SER A 504 -31.16 31.05 -43.72
C SER A 504 -30.78 29.71 -44.40
N GLY A 505 -29.73 29.03 -43.90
CA GLY A 505 -29.45 27.63 -44.28
C GLY A 505 -28.33 26.95 -43.48
N ILE A 506 -27.24 27.65 -43.17
CA ILE A 506 -26.00 27.02 -42.64
C ILE A 506 -25.98 26.89 -41.10
N GLY A 507 -26.68 27.77 -40.37
CA GLY A 507 -26.68 27.77 -38.90
C GLY A 507 -27.31 26.53 -38.25
N VAL A 508 -28.27 25.87 -38.92
CA VAL A 508 -28.95 24.67 -38.39
C VAL A 508 -28.08 23.42 -38.56
N ALA A 509 -27.36 23.30 -39.68
CA ALA A 509 -26.50 22.15 -39.95
C ALA A 509 -25.28 22.09 -39.00
N LEU A 510 -24.65 23.23 -38.73
CA LEU A 510 -23.51 23.30 -37.80
C LEU A 510 -23.93 23.08 -36.33
N GLY A 511 -25.13 23.54 -35.94
CA GLY A 511 -25.65 23.32 -34.59
C GLY A 511 -25.89 21.83 -34.26
N LEU A 512 -26.39 21.05 -35.22
CA LEU A 512 -26.68 19.63 -35.03
C LEU A 512 -25.41 18.76 -35.02
N ALA A 513 -24.44 19.06 -35.89
CA ALA A 513 -23.15 18.35 -35.92
C ALA A 513 -22.32 18.61 -34.64
N GLY A 514 -22.28 19.87 -34.17
CA GLY A 514 -21.61 20.23 -32.92
C GLY A 514 -22.30 19.61 -31.69
N GLY A 515 -23.63 19.63 -31.64
CA GLY A 515 -24.41 19.04 -30.55
C GLY A 515 -24.20 17.53 -30.39
N PHE A 516 -24.10 16.78 -31.50
CA PHE A 516 -23.91 15.34 -31.45
C PHE A 516 -22.51 14.94 -30.97
N LEU A 517 -21.46 15.67 -31.38
CA LEU A 517 -20.09 15.45 -30.89
C LEU A 517 -19.93 15.79 -29.40
N VAL A 518 -20.56 16.88 -28.92
CA VAL A 518 -20.56 17.22 -27.49
C VAL A 518 -21.30 16.18 -26.65
N LEU A 519 -22.42 15.64 -27.15
CA LEU A 519 -23.17 14.59 -26.45
C LEU A 519 -22.45 13.23 -26.44
N LEU A 520 -21.73 12.86 -27.51
CA LEU A 520 -20.88 11.67 -27.52
C LEU A 520 -19.67 11.82 -26.59
N ALA A 521 -19.01 12.98 -26.58
CA ALA A 521 -17.91 13.26 -25.65
C ALA A 521 -18.38 13.25 -24.19
N ALA A 522 -19.54 13.85 -23.89
CA ALA A 522 -20.17 13.79 -22.56
C ALA A 522 -20.54 12.35 -22.17
N GLY A 523 -21.05 11.55 -23.12
CA GLY A 523 -21.37 10.13 -22.90
C GLY A 523 -20.15 9.29 -22.54
N VAL A 524 -19.04 9.43 -23.27
CA VAL A 524 -17.79 8.69 -22.99
C VAL A 524 -17.14 9.18 -21.68
N PHE A 525 -17.15 10.48 -21.40
CA PHE A 525 -16.67 11.05 -20.13
C PHE A 525 -17.47 10.57 -18.91
N LEU A 526 -18.79 10.44 -19.04
CA LEU A 526 -19.67 9.92 -17.97
C LEU A 526 -19.51 8.41 -17.71
N VAL A 527 -18.99 7.65 -18.67
CA VAL A 527 -18.73 6.21 -18.55
C VAL A 527 -17.32 5.90 -18.03
N ASN A 528 -16.29 6.65 -18.46
CA ASN A 528 -14.90 6.32 -18.12
C ASN A 528 -14.38 6.90 -16.79
N ARG A 529 -14.99 7.96 -16.23
CA ARG A 529 -14.39 8.67 -15.08
C ARG A 529 -14.61 7.98 -13.72
N ARG A 530 -15.74 7.31 -13.50
CA ARG A 530 -16.08 6.82 -12.15
C ARG A 530 -15.32 5.56 -11.79
N TRP A 531 -14.24 5.72 -11.04
CA TRP A 531 -13.70 4.71 -10.15
C TRP A 531 -14.83 4.26 -9.19
N PRO A 532 -15.45 3.10 -9.36
CA PRO A 532 -16.45 2.63 -8.41
C PRO A 532 -15.66 2.02 -7.27
N LEU A 533 -15.32 2.87 -6.30
CA LEU A 533 -14.82 2.41 -5.01
C LEU A 533 -15.90 1.53 -4.36
N PRO A 534 -15.55 0.41 -3.71
CA PRO A 534 -16.54 -0.59 -3.31
C PRO A 534 -17.67 -0.02 -2.42
N ASP A 535 -18.90 -0.51 -2.63
CA ASP A 535 -20.13 0.06 -2.07
C ASP A 535 -20.19 0.17 -0.53
N LEU A 536 -19.32 -0.54 0.18
CA LEU A 536 -19.09 -0.36 1.61
C LEU A 536 -18.77 1.09 1.99
N MET A 537 -18.14 1.85 1.10
CA MET A 537 -17.78 3.26 1.31
C MET A 537 -18.97 4.20 1.20
N ARG A 538 -19.97 3.90 0.37
CA ARG A 538 -21.17 4.74 0.21
C ARG A 538 -22.14 4.65 1.40
N ARG A 539 -21.98 3.66 2.28
CA ARG A 539 -22.90 3.39 3.41
C ARG A 539 -22.48 4.03 4.75
N ARG A 540 -21.46 4.90 4.78
CA ARG A 540 -20.98 5.62 5.99
C ARG A 540 -21.12 7.14 5.86
N ARG A 541 -22.30 7.61 5.42
CA ARG A 541 -22.73 9.01 5.56
C ARG A 541 -23.54 9.16 6.83
#